data_AF-A0A952V507-F1
#
_entry.id   AF-A0A952V507-F1
#
_cell.length_a   1.000
_cell.length_b   1.000
_cell.length_c   1.000
_cell.angle_alpha   90.00
_cell.angle_beta   90.00
_cell.angle_gamma   90.00
#
_symmetry.space_group_name_H-M   'P 1'
#
loop_
_entity.id
_entity.type
_entity.pdbx_description
1 polymer ?
#
loop_
_entity_poly.entity_id
_entity_poly.type
_entity_poly.pdbx_seq_one_letter_code
_entity_poly.pdbx_strand_id
1 'polypeptide(L)'
;MPTGPAARITDNVVHPLPPVLTPGPGSMNVLIGYLPAWRGMPLAAVAALQAAKTAADTAIKAAEAATAAAAGTPGAPAAKAAEEATKAATLASMSSAISGAAGGADIHACTTPLPIPPHGPGVVITGSATVMINNLPASRLGDTILEAIGPPNTIAKGEMTVIIGG
;
A
#
# COMPACT_ATOMS: atom_id res chain seq x y z
N MET A 1 -4.04 -8.32 -17.15
CA MET A 1 -4.50 -7.20 -16.31
C MET A 1 -6.01 -7.22 -16.31
N PRO A 2 -6.68 -7.25 -15.14
CA PRO A 2 -8.13 -7.38 -15.09
C PRO A 2 -8.80 -6.05 -15.45
N THR A 3 -9.82 -6.10 -16.31
CA THR A 3 -10.79 -5.01 -16.47
C THR A 3 -11.65 -4.93 -15.21
N GLY A 4 -12.03 -3.73 -14.76
CA GLY A 4 -12.87 -3.61 -13.57
C GLY A 4 -13.44 -2.21 -13.30
N PRO A 5 -14.37 -2.10 -12.34
CA PRO A 5 -14.89 -0.82 -11.85
C PRO A 5 -13.77 0.13 -11.43
N ALA A 6 -13.87 1.39 -11.86
CA ALA A 6 -12.87 2.41 -11.57
C ALA A 6 -12.82 2.77 -10.09
N ALA A 7 -11.62 2.82 -9.51
CA ALA A 7 -11.42 3.21 -8.12
C ALA A 7 -11.29 4.73 -7.96
N ARG A 8 -11.70 5.23 -6.81
CA ARG A 8 -11.77 6.66 -6.48
C ARG A 8 -11.39 6.88 -5.03
N ILE A 9 -11.15 8.14 -4.67
CA ILE A 9 -11.04 8.50 -3.27
C ILE A 9 -12.28 8.00 -2.50
N THR A 10 -12.09 7.53 -1.27
CA THR A 10 -13.10 6.95 -0.36
C THR A 10 -13.68 5.59 -0.76
N ASP A 11 -13.31 5.01 -1.91
CA ASP A 11 -13.70 3.63 -2.20
C ASP A 11 -13.03 2.67 -1.21
N ASN A 12 -13.73 1.59 -0.85
CA ASN A 12 -13.28 0.68 0.20
C ASN A 12 -11.99 -0.06 -0.16
N VAL A 13 -11.18 -0.34 0.86
CA VAL A 13 -10.04 -1.26 0.79
C VAL A 13 -10.24 -2.40 1.78
N VAL A 14 -9.50 -3.50 1.63
CA VAL A 14 -9.63 -4.69 2.49
C VAL A 14 -9.08 -4.43 3.90
N HIS A 15 -8.04 -3.60 4.04
CA HIS A 15 -7.50 -3.26 5.36
C HIS A 15 -8.46 -2.37 6.16
N PRO A 16 -8.63 -2.62 7.48
CA PRO A 16 -9.72 -2.05 8.25
C PRO A 16 -9.53 -0.58 8.66
N LEU A 17 -8.29 -0.07 8.68
CA LEU A 17 -7.97 1.24 9.23
C LEU A 17 -7.07 2.04 8.29
N PRO A 18 -7.57 3.13 7.68
CA PRO A 18 -8.98 3.39 7.39
C PRO A 18 -9.51 2.41 6.33
N PRO A 19 -10.80 2.04 6.34
CA PRO A 19 -11.36 1.02 5.44
C PRO A 19 -11.64 1.56 4.03
N VAL A 20 -10.95 2.63 3.63
CA VAL A 20 -11.16 3.38 2.40
C VAL A 20 -9.86 3.99 1.87
N LEU A 21 -9.82 4.26 0.56
CA LEU A 21 -8.76 5.03 -0.09
C LEU A 21 -8.74 6.48 0.41
N THR A 22 -7.63 6.88 1.01
CA THR A 22 -7.41 8.17 1.67
C THR A 22 -5.94 8.27 2.09
N PRO A 23 -5.29 9.44 2.19
CA PRO A 23 -5.80 10.78 1.89
C PRO A 23 -5.47 11.25 0.47
N GLY A 24 -4.65 10.49 -0.27
CA GLY A 24 -4.06 10.89 -1.56
C GLY A 24 -5.08 11.61 -2.45
N PRO A 25 -4.71 12.76 -3.05
CA PRO A 25 -5.66 13.79 -3.46
C PRO A 25 -6.70 13.31 -4.49
N GLY A 26 -6.44 12.16 -5.11
CA GLY A 26 -7.11 11.71 -6.31
C GLY A 26 -6.70 12.59 -7.48
N SER A 27 -7.27 12.32 -8.64
CA SER A 27 -7.15 13.23 -9.76
C SER A 27 -7.80 14.57 -9.45
N MET A 28 -7.07 15.66 -9.67
CA MET A 28 -7.56 17.02 -9.45
C MET A 28 -8.60 17.48 -10.50
N ASN A 29 -8.74 16.75 -11.61
CA ASN A 29 -9.59 17.15 -12.73
C ASN A 29 -10.37 16.02 -13.40
N VAL A 30 -10.11 14.76 -13.06
CA VAL A 30 -10.90 13.61 -13.52
C VAL A 30 -11.72 13.08 -12.36
N LEU A 31 -13.02 13.32 -12.43
CA LEU A 31 -14.00 12.79 -11.49
C LEU A 31 -14.69 11.57 -12.11
N ILE A 32 -14.88 10.53 -11.31
CA ILE A 32 -15.63 9.33 -11.66
C ILE A 32 -16.75 9.21 -10.64
N GLY A 33 -18.01 9.18 -11.08
CA GLY A 33 -19.16 9.23 -10.16
C GLY A 33 -19.04 10.34 -9.11
N TYR A 34 -18.64 11.56 -9.54
CA TYR A 34 -18.46 12.76 -8.72
C TYR A 34 -17.32 12.75 -7.69
N LEU A 35 -16.47 11.72 -7.66
CA LEU A 35 -15.30 11.65 -6.77
C LEU A 35 -14.00 11.62 -7.59
N PRO A 36 -12.91 12.24 -7.09
CA PRO A 36 -11.58 12.13 -7.69
C PRO A 36 -11.17 10.69 -7.99
N ALA A 37 -10.80 10.42 -9.24
CA ALA A 37 -10.32 9.11 -9.66
C ALA A 37 -8.99 8.78 -8.99
N TRP A 38 -8.80 7.52 -8.57
CA TRP A 38 -7.58 7.07 -7.91
C TRP A 38 -6.55 6.56 -8.93
N ARG A 39 -5.29 6.95 -8.76
CA ARG A 39 -4.18 6.70 -9.69
C ARG A 39 -3.09 5.88 -9.01
N GLY A 40 -2.65 4.83 -9.68
CA GLY A 40 -1.52 4.01 -9.27
C GLY A 40 -0.18 4.56 -9.71
N MET A 41 0.90 3.96 -9.21
CA MET A 41 2.26 4.38 -9.54
C MET A 41 2.62 4.02 -10.98
N PRO A 42 3.62 4.71 -11.59
CA PRO A 42 4.15 4.31 -12.89
C PRO A 42 4.59 2.84 -12.90
N LEU A 43 4.10 2.06 -13.87
CA LEU A 43 4.37 0.62 -13.95
C LEU A 43 5.87 0.28 -14.02
N ALA A 44 6.67 1.17 -14.62
CA ALA A 44 8.12 1.03 -14.70
C ALA A 44 8.82 1.05 -13.33
N ALA A 45 8.23 1.68 -12.31
CA ALA A 45 8.79 1.77 -10.96
C ALA A 45 8.33 0.63 -10.03
N VAL A 46 7.34 -0.18 -10.45
CA VAL A 46 6.73 -1.23 -9.61
C VAL A 46 7.75 -2.29 -9.17
N ALA A 47 8.58 -2.77 -10.10
CA ALA A 47 9.54 -3.84 -9.80
C ALA A 47 10.55 -3.45 -8.72
N ALA A 48 11.04 -2.20 -8.76
CA ALA A 48 11.96 -1.68 -7.76
C ALA A 48 11.31 -1.60 -6.36
N LEU A 49 10.06 -1.13 -6.29
CA LEU A 49 9.33 -1.03 -5.03
C LEU A 49 8.98 -2.41 -4.45
N GLN A 50 8.61 -3.37 -5.29
CA GLN A 50 8.35 -4.75 -4.88
C GLN A 50 9.62 -5.45 -4.36
N ALA A 51 10.78 -5.20 -4.97
CA ALA A 51 12.06 -5.71 -4.48
C ALA A 51 12.39 -5.15 -3.08
N ALA A 52 12.19 -3.84 -2.89
CA ALA A 52 12.36 -3.20 -1.58
C ALA A 52 11.41 -3.78 -0.53
N LYS A 53 10.13 -4.00 -0.88
CA LYS A 53 9.14 -4.62 -0.01
C LYS A 53 9.52 -6.05 0.39
N THR A 54 10.04 -6.84 -0.55
CA THR A 54 10.49 -8.21 -0.28
C THR A 54 11.63 -8.23 0.73
N ALA A 55 12.59 -7.30 0.61
CA ALA A 55 13.67 -7.17 1.58
C ALA A 55 13.16 -6.74 2.97
N ALA A 56 12.25 -5.75 3.02
CA ALA A 56 11.63 -5.30 4.26
C ALA A 56 10.85 -6.43 4.97
N ASP A 57 10.03 -7.18 4.23
CA ASP A 57 9.24 -8.30 4.77
C ASP A 57 10.14 -9.43 5.28
N THR A 58 11.26 -9.68 4.62
CA THR A 58 12.23 -10.69 5.08
C THR A 58 12.86 -10.26 6.40
N ALA A 59 13.25 -8.99 6.54
CA ALA A 59 13.82 -8.45 7.77
C ALA A 59 12.81 -8.49 8.93
N ILE A 60 11.56 -8.08 8.69
CA ILE A 60 10.49 -8.11 9.69
C ILE A 60 10.22 -9.54 10.14
N LYS A 61 10.03 -10.48 9.21
CA LYS A 61 9.78 -11.89 9.54
C LYS A 61 10.91 -12.52 10.33
N ALA A 62 12.16 -12.18 10.02
CA ALA A 62 13.31 -12.66 10.78
C ALA A 62 13.28 -12.14 12.23
N ALA A 63 12.93 -10.87 12.43
CA ALA A 63 12.83 -10.28 13.77
C ALA A 63 11.65 -10.85 14.57
N GLU A 64 10.49 -11.06 13.94
CA GLU A 64 9.33 -11.72 14.55
C GLU A 64 9.64 -13.16 14.96
N ALA A 65 10.37 -13.91 14.12
CA ALA A 65 10.83 -15.25 14.46
C ALA A 65 11.79 -15.25 15.65
N ALA A 66 12.68 -14.26 15.76
CA ALA A 66 13.57 -14.11 16.90
C ALA A 66 12.80 -13.82 18.20
N THR A 67 11.80 -12.94 18.16
CA THR A 67 10.89 -12.71 19.31
C THR A 67 10.16 -13.98 19.70
N ALA A 68 9.62 -14.71 18.73
CA ALA A 68 8.92 -15.98 18.98
C ALA A 68 9.85 -17.02 19.63
N ALA A 69 11.10 -17.11 19.17
CA ALA A 69 12.10 -18.03 19.73
C ALA A 69 12.53 -17.63 21.15
N ALA A 70 12.55 -16.35 21.48
CA ALA A 70 12.91 -15.84 22.80
C ALA A 70 11.76 -15.93 23.82
N ALA A 71 10.54 -16.28 23.40
CA ALA A 71 9.36 -16.31 24.26
C ALA A 71 9.57 -17.18 25.51
N GLY A 72 9.21 -16.66 26.69
CA GLY A 72 9.38 -17.35 27.97
C GLY A 72 10.81 -17.34 28.54
N THR A 73 11.78 -16.77 27.82
CA THR A 73 13.15 -16.58 28.33
C THR A 73 13.33 -15.18 28.93
N PRO A 74 14.36 -14.96 29.78
CA PRO A 74 14.73 -13.61 30.22
C PRO A 74 15.10 -12.65 29.08
N GLY A 75 15.43 -13.18 27.89
CA GLY A 75 15.76 -12.39 26.69
C GLY A 75 14.55 -11.89 25.90
N ALA A 76 13.33 -12.33 26.22
CA ALA A 76 12.12 -11.96 25.47
C ALA A 76 11.92 -10.44 25.33
N PRO A 77 12.12 -9.60 26.37
CA PRO A 77 11.97 -8.15 26.23
C PRO A 77 12.96 -7.53 25.25
N ALA A 78 14.21 -7.99 25.24
CA ALA A 78 15.24 -7.49 24.34
C ALA A 78 14.96 -7.88 22.88
N ALA A 79 14.50 -9.12 22.64
CA ALA A 79 14.10 -9.56 21.31
C ALA A 79 12.91 -8.75 20.79
N LYS A 80 11.92 -8.48 21.64
CA LYS A 80 10.76 -7.66 21.26
C LYS A 80 11.14 -6.22 20.92
N ALA A 81 12.02 -5.60 21.71
CA ALA A 81 12.53 -4.26 21.43
C ALA A 81 13.30 -4.20 20.08
N ALA A 82 14.08 -5.24 19.77
CA ALA A 82 14.77 -5.35 18.48
C ALA A 82 13.81 -5.55 17.30
N GLU A 83 12.73 -6.32 17.48
CA GLU A 83 11.65 -6.46 16.49
C GLU A 83 10.97 -5.12 16.21
N GLU A 84 10.58 -4.39 17.26
CA GLU A 84 9.93 -3.09 17.12
C GLU A 84 10.85 -2.06 16.46
N ALA A 85 12.14 -2.04 16.81
CA ALA A 85 13.13 -1.20 16.14
C ALA A 85 13.28 -1.54 14.65
N THR A 86 13.27 -2.84 14.30
CA THR A 86 13.32 -3.31 12.91
C THR A 86 12.08 -2.89 12.14
N LYS A 87 10.89 -3.03 12.73
CA LYS A 87 9.62 -2.58 12.13
C LYS A 87 9.59 -1.07 11.92
N ALA A 88 10.07 -0.28 12.88
CA ALA A 88 10.17 1.17 12.74
C ALA A 88 11.14 1.60 11.64
N ALA A 89 12.33 0.97 11.55
CA ALA A 89 13.32 1.27 10.53
C ALA A 89 12.84 0.89 9.12
N THR A 90 12.23 -0.29 8.99
CA THR A 90 11.64 -0.75 7.71
C THR A 90 10.48 0.15 7.29
N LEU A 91 9.58 0.52 8.20
CA LEU A 91 8.51 1.49 7.95
C LEU A 91 9.08 2.82 7.43
N ALA A 92 10.10 3.38 8.08
CA ALA A 92 10.69 4.64 7.65
C ALA A 92 11.30 4.54 6.23
N SER A 93 12.10 3.49 5.98
CA SER A 93 12.74 3.28 4.67
C SER A 93 11.72 3.05 3.55
N MET A 94 10.70 2.23 3.80
CA MET A 94 9.67 1.93 2.81
C MET A 94 8.73 3.12 2.59
N SER A 95 8.43 3.91 3.63
CA SER A 95 7.65 5.14 3.47
C SER A 95 8.34 6.15 2.57
N SER A 96 9.67 6.28 2.70
CA SER A 96 10.49 7.09 1.81
C SER A 96 10.49 6.54 0.39
N ALA A 97 10.66 5.21 0.23
CA ALA A 97 10.64 4.55 -1.07
C ALA A 97 9.29 4.73 -1.80
N ILE A 98 8.17 4.57 -1.10
CA ILE A 98 6.82 4.77 -1.65
C ILE A 98 6.65 6.23 -2.09
N SER A 99 7.00 7.18 -1.23
CA SER A 99 6.85 8.61 -1.54
C SER A 99 7.72 9.02 -2.73
N GLY A 100 8.95 8.50 -2.82
CA GLY A 100 9.86 8.76 -3.94
C GLY A 100 9.44 8.09 -5.24
N ALA A 101 8.89 6.87 -5.18
CA ALA A 101 8.49 6.11 -6.35
C ALA A 101 7.07 6.43 -6.86
N ALA A 102 6.22 7.06 -6.03
CA ALA A 102 4.84 7.36 -6.39
C ALA A 102 4.72 8.23 -7.64
N GLY A 103 5.68 9.14 -7.89
CA GLY A 103 5.70 9.94 -9.12
C GLY A 103 4.42 10.77 -9.35
N GLY A 104 3.73 11.19 -8.27
CA GLY A 104 2.44 11.88 -8.32
C GLY A 104 1.20 10.99 -8.21
N ALA A 105 1.39 9.67 -8.09
CA ALA A 105 0.32 8.72 -7.78
C ALA A 105 -0.30 8.95 -6.40
N ASP A 106 -1.52 8.44 -6.24
CA ASP A 106 -2.27 8.61 -5.02
C ASP A 106 -1.76 7.64 -3.95
N ILE A 107 -1.47 8.18 -2.77
CA ILE A 107 -0.95 7.44 -1.63
C ILE A 107 -2.08 7.21 -0.63
N HIS A 108 -2.36 5.94 -0.34
CA HIS A 108 -3.22 5.52 0.73
C HIS A 108 -2.45 5.51 2.05
N ALA A 109 -2.99 6.08 3.12
CA ALA A 109 -2.44 5.91 4.46
C ALA A 109 -3.17 4.76 5.14
N CYS A 110 -2.46 3.67 5.42
CA CYS A 110 -2.97 2.57 6.22
C CYS A 110 -2.47 2.68 7.67
N THR A 111 -3.42 2.83 8.59
CA THR A 111 -3.18 2.94 10.02
C THR A 111 -3.41 1.62 10.77
N THR A 112 -3.62 0.51 10.03
CA THR A 112 -3.73 -0.83 10.60
C THR A 112 -2.41 -1.24 11.28
N PRO A 113 -2.39 -1.62 12.57
CA PRO A 113 -1.17 -2.05 13.27
C PRO A 113 -0.83 -3.54 13.02
N LEU A 114 0.45 -3.95 13.18
CA LEU A 114 0.84 -5.37 13.11
C LEU A 114 1.96 -5.82 14.08
N PRO A 115 1.67 -5.92 15.40
CA PRO A 115 1.57 -4.80 16.36
C PRO A 115 2.29 -3.50 15.94
N ILE A 116 2.27 -2.44 16.76
CA ILE A 116 2.90 -1.14 16.43
C ILE A 116 4.29 -1.29 15.79
N PRO A 117 4.64 -0.47 14.77
CA PRO A 117 3.91 0.68 14.23
C PRO A 117 2.81 0.32 13.18
N PRO A 118 1.97 1.28 12.77
CA PRO A 118 1.01 1.11 11.67
C PRO A 118 1.67 0.81 10.32
N HIS A 119 0.93 0.18 9.40
CA HIS A 119 1.41 -0.20 8.07
C HIS A 119 2.01 0.94 7.24
N GLY A 120 1.49 2.16 7.40
CA GLY A 120 2.05 3.37 6.79
C GLY A 120 1.47 3.69 5.40
N PRO A 121 2.20 4.47 4.58
CA PRO A 121 1.74 4.82 3.25
C PRO A 121 1.72 3.58 2.34
N GLY A 122 0.83 3.59 1.37
CA GLY A 122 0.68 2.56 0.36
C GLY A 122 0.32 3.15 -0.99
N VAL A 123 0.75 2.49 -2.06
CA VAL A 123 0.50 2.92 -3.43
C VAL A 123 0.01 1.77 -4.28
N VAL A 124 -0.88 2.04 -5.22
CA VAL A 124 -1.40 1.00 -6.13
C VAL A 124 -0.31 0.58 -7.11
N ILE A 125 0.00 -0.71 -7.14
CA ILE A 125 1.08 -1.31 -7.94
C ILE A 125 0.59 -2.13 -9.14
N THR A 126 -0.72 -2.37 -9.25
CA THR A 126 -1.31 -3.18 -10.34
C THR A 126 -2.34 -2.40 -11.17
N GLY A 127 -2.24 -1.06 -11.21
CA GLY A 127 -3.15 -0.20 -11.98
C GLY A 127 -3.18 -0.53 -13.48
N SER A 128 -4.09 0.13 -14.22
CA SER A 128 -4.28 -0.12 -15.65
C SER A 128 -3.02 0.13 -16.49
N ALA A 129 -2.76 -0.77 -17.44
CA ALA A 129 -1.69 -0.62 -18.43
C ALA A 129 -2.13 0.16 -19.68
N THR A 130 -3.44 0.32 -19.90
CA THR A 130 -3.99 0.94 -21.11
C THR A 130 -4.75 2.24 -20.85
N VAL A 131 -5.16 2.49 -19.60
CA VAL A 131 -5.90 3.69 -19.22
C VAL A 131 -5.11 4.52 -18.23
N MET A 132 -4.81 5.75 -18.63
CA MET A 132 -4.03 6.70 -17.85
C MET A 132 -4.90 7.88 -17.42
N ILE A 133 -4.80 8.28 -16.15
CA ILE A 133 -5.41 9.48 -15.61
C ILE A 133 -4.29 10.38 -15.09
N ASN A 134 -4.18 11.59 -15.63
CA ASN A 134 -3.05 12.49 -15.39
C ASN A 134 -1.68 11.81 -15.60
N ASN A 135 -1.54 11.05 -16.69
CA ASN A 135 -0.31 10.35 -17.02
C ASN A 135 0.11 9.25 -16.02
N LEU A 136 -0.81 8.79 -15.17
CA LEU A 136 -0.60 7.71 -14.21
C LEU A 136 -1.64 6.59 -14.42
N PRO A 137 -1.29 5.32 -14.16
CA PRO A 137 -2.23 4.20 -14.28
C PRO A 137 -3.53 4.43 -13.51
N ALA A 138 -4.67 4.28 -14.17
CA ALA A 138 -5.95 4.37 -13.49
C ALA A 138 -6.19 3.12 -12.61
N SER A 139 -6.65 3.32 -11.38
CA SER A 139 -6.88 2.22 -10.43
C SER A 139 -8.31 1.67 -10.53
N ARG A 140 -8.49 0.43 -10.11
CA ARG A 140 -9.72 -0.36 -10.23
C ARG A 140 -9.97 -1.17 -8.96
N LEU A 141 -11.21 -1.63 -8.81
CA LEU A 141 -11.52 -2.75 -7.92
C LEU A 141 -10.58 -3.93 -8.22
N GLY A 142 -10.01 -4.50 -7.17
CA GLY A 142 -9.08 -5.63 -7.24
C GLY A 142 -7.61 -5.23 -7.40
N ASP A 143 -7.29 -3.95 -7.64
CA ASP A 143 -5.90 -3.55 -7.71
C ASP A 143 -5.23 -3.61 -6.33
N THR A 144 -3.98 -4.06 -6.32
CA THR A 144 -3.17 -4.25 -5.12
C THR A 144 -2.53 -2.93 -4.69
N ILE A 145 -2.65 -2.61 -3.41
CA ILE A 145 -1.96 -1.52 -2.74
C ILE A 145 -0.76 -2.13 -2.00
N LEU A 146 0.43 -1.73 -2.39
CA LEU A 146 1.66 -2.07 -1.67
C LEU A 146 1.84 -1.04 -0.56
N GLU A 147 1.67 -1.48 0.69
CA GLU A 147 1.89 -0.69 1.90
C GLU A 147 3.35 -0.79 2.37
N ALA A 148 3.82 0.22 3.11
CA ALA A 148 5.22 0.31 3.52
C ALA A 148 5.66 -0.93 4.33
N ILE A 149 4.83 -1.36 5.28
CA ILE A 149 4.95 -2.65 5.96
C ILE A 149 3.56 -3.31 6.03
N GLY A 150 3.52 -4.56 6.48
CA GLY A 150 2.27 -5.32 6.59
C GLY A 150 1.93 -6.12 5.33
N PRO A 151 0.85 -6.91 5.37
CA PRO A 151 0.40 -7.68 4.22
C PRO A 151 -0.05 -6.78 3.05
N PRO A 152 -0.15 -7.29 1.82
CA PRO A 152 -0.74 -6.55 0.70
C PRO A 152 -2.19 -6.18 0.98
N ASN A 153 -2.57 -4.93 0.66
CA ASN A 153 -3.94 -4.46 0.70
C ASN A 153 -4.54 -4.47 -0.71
N THR A 154 -5.87 -4.40 -0.84
CA THR A 154 -6.57 -4.48 -2.11
C THR A 154 -7.76 -3.53 -2.12
N ILE A 155 -8.01 -2.90 -3.26
CA ILE A 155 -9.21 -2.08 -3.47
C ILE A 155 -10.42 -3.00 -3.56
N ALA A 156 -11.35 -2.85 -2.63
CA ALA A 156 -12.53 -3.70 -2.48
C ALA A 156 -13.79 -3.16 -3.17
N LYS A 157 -13.77 -1.89 -3.59
CA LYS A 157 -14.91 -1.22 -4.24
C LYS A 157 -14.43 -0.27 -5.34
N GLY A 158 -15.28 -0.04 -6.34
CA GLY A 158 -15.12 1.01 -7.34
C GLY A 158 -16.48 1.52 -7.83
N GLU A 159 -16.48 2.44 -8.79
CA GLU A 159 -17.67 2.94 -9.46
C GLU A 159 -18.18 1.92 -10.49
N MET A 160 -19.29 1.26 -10.18
CA MET A 160 -19.80 0.14 -10.98
C MET A 160 -20.27 0.54 -12.38
N THR A 161 -20.54 1.83 -12.61
CA THR A 161 -20.96 2.34 -13.93
C THR A 161 -19.79 2.76 -14.83
N VAL A 162 -18.56 2.82 -14.30
CA VAL A 162 -17.36 3.21 -15.06
C VAL A 162 -16.34 2.07 -15.02
N ILE A 163 -16.14 1.44 -16.17
CA ILE A 163 -15.28 0.26 -16.31
C ILE A 163 -13.96 0.67 -16.99
N ILE A 164 -12.84 0.37 -16.33
CA ILE A 164 -11.49 0.66 -16.80
C ILE A 164 -10.83 -0.63 -17.28
N GLY A 165 -10.25 -0.57 -18.48
CA GLY A 165 -9.57 -1.69 -19.12
C GLY A 165 -8.26 -2.11 -18.46
N GLY A 166 -7.80 -3.29 -18.87
CA GLY A 166 -6.55 -3.95 -18.46
C GLY A 166 -5.32 -3.08 -18.60
#